data_AF-A0A378YQA2-F1
#
_entry.id   AF-A0A378YQA2-F1
#
_cell.length_a   1.000
_cell.length_b   1.000
_cell.length_c   1.000
_cell.angle_alpha   90.00
_cell.angle_beta   90.00
_cell.angle_gamma   90.00
#
_symmetry.space_group_name_H-M   'P 1'
#
loop_
_entity.id
_entity.type
_entity.pdbx_description
1 polymer ?
#
loop_
_entity_poly.entity_id
_entity_poly.type
_entity_poly.pdbx_seq_one_letter_code
_entity_poly.pdbx_strand_id
1 'polypeptide(L)'
;MDGRIRLTTMPALPRACQRGFTLLELLVVLLIIALLAGYVGPKLFSQVDRAREKTALAQMKSLADALGQYRLDVGQYPTEQQGLQALVVGPVGVTRWQGPYLAKSLPNDPWDRPYVWKNPGADHEVEIVSYGPGGDGDTARLIVYGF
;
A
#
# COMPACT_ATOMS: atom_id res chain seq x y z
N MET A 1 -22.35 -44.15 78.31
CA MET A 1 -21.99 -45.37 77.57
C MET A 1 -22.77 -45.35 76.26
N ASP A 2 -22.62 -44.33 75.41
CA ASP A 2 -21.49 -44.00 74.52
C ASP A 2 -21.64 -44.69 73.14
N GLY A 3 -22.51 -44.10 72.30
CA GLY A 3 -22.84 -44.55 70.95
C GLY A 3 -21.84 -43.98 69.94
N ARG A 4 -20.92 -44.80 69.46
CA ARG A 4 -19.87 -44.40 68.53
C ARG A 4 -20.40 -44.34 67.09
N ILE A 5 -20.36 -43.14 66.51
CA ILE A 5 -20.67 -42.85 65.11
C ILE A 5 -19.59 -43.47 64.22
N ARG A 6 -19.98 -44.32 63.27
CA ARG A 6 -19.09 -44.92 62.25
C ARG A 6 -19.04 -44.00 61.03
N LEU A 7 -17.94 -43.26 60.87
CA LEU A 7 -17.65 -42.50 59.65
C LEU A 7 -17.36 -43.46 58.50
N THR A 8 -18.22 -43.47 57.50
CA THR A 8 -18.00 -44.25 56.27
C THR A 8 -17.21 -43.38 55.30
N THR A 9 -15.93 -43.68 55.11
CA THR A 9 -15.04 -42.95 54.21
C THR A 9 -15.44 -43.22 52.76
N MET A 10 -15.83 -42.17 52.02
CA MET A 10 -16.12 -42.26 50.58
C MET A 10 -14.82 -42.42 49.77
N PRO A 11 -14.78 -43.27 48.72
CA PRO A 11 -13.60 -43.40 47.86
C PRO A 11 -13.43 -42.14 46.99
N ALA A 12 -12.21 -41.60 46.96
CA ALA A 12 -11.84 -40.48 46.10
C ALA A 12 -11.78 -40.93 44.62
N LEU A 13 -12.40 -40.16 43.72
CA LEU A 13 -12.35 -40.40 42.29
C LEU A 13 -10.92 -40.27 41.74
N PRO A 14 -10.49 -41.11 40.78
CA PRO A 14 -9.17 -41.01 40.19
C PRO A 14 -9.03 -39.68 39.43
N ARG A 15 -8.01 -38.89 39.78
CA ARG A 15 -7.65 -37.69 39.02
C ARG A 15 -7.15 -38.14 37.64
N ALA A 16 -7.83 -37.70 36.58
CA ALA A 16 -7.31 -37.83 35.23
C ALA A 16 -5.95 -37.12 35.17
N CYS A 17 -4.89 -37.88 34.88
CA CYS A 17 -3.55 -37.34 34.76
C CYS A 17 -3.52 -36.43 33.52
N GLN A 18 -3.42 -35.12 33.73
CA GLN A 18 -3.21 -34.17 32.64
C GLN A 18 -1.85 -34.45 32.04
N ARG A 19 -1.82 -35.00 30.82
CA ARG A 19 -0.58 -35.13 30.04
C ARG A 19 -0.13 -33.72 29.67
N GLY A 20 1.03 -33.31 30.20
CA GLY A 20 1.69 -32.07 29.80
C GLY A 20 2.25 -32.15 28.39
N PHE A 21 2.44 -30.99 27.76
CA PHE A 21 3.10 -30.88 26.46
C PHE A 21 4.54 -31.39 26.54
N THR A 22 4.95 -32.14 25.52
CA THR A 22 6.34 -32.57 25.34
C THR A 22 7.13 -31.48 24.59
N LEU A 23 8.45 -31.41 24.84
CA LEU A 23 9.35 -30.52 24.09
C LEU A 23 9.33 -30.83 22.59
N LEU A 24 9.12 -32.10 22.22
CA LEU A 24 9.08 -32.56 20.84
C LEU A 24 7.86 -32.00 20.09
N GLU A 25 6.68 -31.98 20.72
CA GLU A 25 5.48 -31.39 20.12
C GLU A 25 5.67 -29.91 19.82
N LEU A 26 6.27 -29.15 20.75
CA LEU A 26 6.53 -27.73 20.54
C LEU A 26 7.60 -27.50 19.45
N LEU A 27 8.61 -28.37 19.36
CA LEU A 27 9.63 -28.33 18.31
C LEU A 27 9.02 -28.54 16.92
N VAL A 28 8.15 -29.56 16.76
CA VAL A 28 7.48 -29.84 15.48
C VAL A 28 6.58 -28.68 15.07
N VAL A 29 5.86 -28.06 16.02
CA VAL A 29 5.01 -26.88 15.74
C VAL A 29 5.85 -25.69 15.26
N LEU A 30 6.96 -25.38 15.94
CA LEU A 30 7.85 -24.29 15.53
C LEU A 30 8.47 -24.53 14.14
N LEU A 31 8.84 -25.79 13.84
CA LEU A 31 9.34 -26.16 12.51
C LEU A 31 8.30 -25.87 11.43
N ILE A 32 7.03 -26.29 11.63
CA ILE A 32 5.96 -26.05 10.65
C ILE A 32 5.68 -24.56 10.49
N ILE A 33 5.64 -23.78 11.58
CA ILE A 33 5.46 -22.32 11.52
C ILE A 33 6.60 -21.66 10.73
N ALA A 34 7.85 -22.04 10.97
CA ALA A 34 8.99 -21.49 10.25
C ALA A 34 8.93 -21.78 8.74
N LEU A 35 8.56 -23.01 8.37
CA LEU A 35 8.38 -23.40 6.95
C LEU A 35 7.25 -22.62 6.28
N LEU A 36 6.09 -22.50 6.95
CA LEU A 36 4.95 -21.76 6.41
C LEU A 36 5.24 -20.26 6.29
N ALA A 37 5.86 -19.66 7.31
CA ALA A 37 6.24 -18.25 7.29
C ALA A 37 7.22 -17.95 6.13
N GLY A 38 8.22 -18.83 5.93
CA GLY A 38 9.17 -18.71 4.82
C GLY A 38 8.52 -18.85 3.44
N TYR A 39 7.48 -19.69 3.30
CA TYR A 39 6.80 -19.91 2.02
C TYR A 39 5.78 -18.80 1.68
N VAL A 40 4.98 -18.36 2.65
CA VAL A 40 3.87 -17.42 2.42
C VAL A 40 4.35 -15.97 2.39
N GLY A 41 5.37 -15.61 3.19
CA GLY A 41 5.85 -14.23 3.33
C GLY A 41 6.14 -13.53 1.98
N PRO A 42 7.06 -14.03 1.15
CA PRO A 42 7.45 -13.37 -0.11
C PRO A 42 6.30 -13.22 -1.12
N LYS A 43 5.35 -14.16 -1.14
CA LYS A 43 4.19 -14.12 -2.06
C LYS A 43 3.19 -13.02 -1.72
N LEU A 44 3.07 -12.63 -0.45
CA LEU A 44 2.18 -11.54 -0.05
C LEU A 44 2.74 -10.18 -0.46
N PHE A 45 4.04 -9.93 -0.22
CA PHE A 45 4.69 -8.67 -0.59
C PHE A 45 4.63 -8.39 -2.10
N SER A 46 4.99 -9.38 -2.92
CA SER A 46 4.97 -9.21 -4.38
C SER A 46 3.58 -8.94 -4.97
N GLN A 47 2.50 -9.43 -4.34
CA GLN A 47 1.14 -9.13 -4.78
C GLN A 47 0.70 -7.71 -4.41
N VAL A 48 1.07 -7.25 -3.20
CA VAL A 48 0.82 -5.88 -2.76
C VAL A 48 1.55 -4.88 -3.67
N ASP A 49 2.80 -5.14 -4.01
CA ASP A 49 3.58 -4.26 -4.88
C ASP A 49 2.97 -4.13 -6.28
N ARG A 50 2.52 -5.25 -6.87
CA ARG A 50 1.82 -5.22 -8.17
C ARG A 50 0.49 -4.47 -8.11
N ALA A 51 -0.25 -4.60 -7.00
CA ALA A 51 -1.49 -3.86 -6.82
C ALA A 51 -1.23 -2.35 -6.70
N ARG A 52 -0.16 -1.97 -5.99
CA ARG A 52 0.34 -0.59 -5.90
C ARG A 52 0.74 -0.05 -7.29
N GLU A 53 1.57 -0.76 -8.05
CA GLU A 53 1.96 -0.36 -9.41
C GLU A 53 0.73 -0.09 -10.31
N LYS A 54 -0.28 -0.97 -10.29
CA LYS A 54 -1.52 -0.76 -11.06
C LYS A 54 -2.32 0.45 -10.58
N THR A 55 -2.35 0.68 -9.28
CA THR A 55 -3.04 1.84 -8.69
C THR A 55 -2.36 3.12 -9.12
N ALA A 56 -1.02 3.14 -9.09
CA ALA A 56 -0.23 4.27 -9.54
C ALA A 56 -0.53 4.62 -10.99
N LEU A 57 -0.54 3.62 -11.89
CA LEU A 57 -0.87 3.82 -13.31
C LEU A 57 -2.29 4.36 -13.51
N ALA A 58 -3.27 3.87 -12.75
CA ALA A 58 -4.65 4.36 -12.85
C ALA A 58 -4.79 5.82 -12.38
N GLN A 59 -4.09 6.18 -11.30
CA GLN A 59 -4.01 7.57 -10.82
C GLN A 59 -3.32 8.46 -11.85
N MET A 60 -2.19 8.04 -12.41
CA MET A 60 -1.44 8.77 -13.44
C MET A 60 -2.29 8.98 -14.70
N LYS A 61 -3.03 7.96 -15.14
CA LYS A 61 -3.98 8.10 -16.24
C LYS A 61 -5.05 9.15 -15.94
N SER A 62 -5.62 9.14 -14.74
CA SER A 62 -6.64 10.12 -14.35
C SER A 62 -6.08 11.55 -14.33
N LEU A 63 -4.82 11.71 -13.88
CA LEU A 63 -4.11 12.98 -13.92
C LEU A 63 -3.83 13.42 -15.37
N ALA A 64 -3.44 12.50 -16.25
CA ALA A 64 -3.23 12.77 -17.66
C ALA A 64 -4.51 13.24 -18.35
N ASP A 65 -5.64 12.59 -18.07
CA ASP A 65 -6.95 12.98 -18.60
C ASP A 65 -7.31 14.42 -18.13
N ALA A 66 -7.03 14.76 -16.86
CA ALA A 66 -7.22 16.11 -16.33
C ALA A 66 -6.27 17.16 -16.95
N LEU A 67 -5.02 16.78 -17.23
CA LEU A 67 -4.05 17.62 -17.95
C LEU A 67 -4.46 17.84 -19.40
N GLY A 68 -5.06 16.84 -20.04
CA GLY A 68 -5.68 16.96 -21.35
C GLY A 68 -6.77 18.04 -21.33
N GLN A 69 -7.66 18.01 -20.33
CA GLN A 69 -8.69 19.04 -20.17
C GLN A 69 -8.08 20.42 -19.92
N TYR A 70 -7.08 20.53 -19.05
CA TYR A 70 -6.34 21.78 -18.84
C TYR A 70 -5.80 22.33 -20.17
N ARG A 71 -5.19 21.48 -21.00
CA ARG A 71 -4.64 21.88 -22.30
C ARG A 71 -5.73 22.32 -23.28
N LEU A 72 -6.91 21.69 -23.26
CA LEU A 72 -8.03 22.12 -24.11
C LEU A 72 -8.50 23.54 -23.77
N ASP A 73 -8.51 23.89 -22.48
CA ASP A 73 -8.98 25.20 -22.02
C ASP A 73 -7.91 26.28 -22.15
N VAL A 74 -6.69 25.98 -21.71
CA VAL A 74 -5.58 26.94 -21.64
C VAL A 74 -4.78 27.01 -22.97
N GLY A 75 -4.83 25.94 -23.76
CA GLY A 75 -4.09 25.78 -25.03
C GLY A 75 -2.70 25.13 -24.88
N GLN A 76 -2.22 24.95 -23.65
CA GLN A 76 -0.91 24.35 -23.35
C GLN A 76 -0.98 23.59 -22.02
N TYR A 77 -0.06 22.65 -21.79
CA TYR A 77 0.08 22.01 -20.49
C TYR A 77 0.69 22.96 -19.44
N PRO A 78 0.50 22.70 -18.13
CA PRO A 78 1.16 23.45 -17.08
C PRO A 78 2.69 23.36 -17.19
N THR A 79 3.39 24.43 -16.86
CA THR A 79 4.87 24.40 -16.78
C THR A 79 5.32 23.57 -15.58
N GLU A 80 6.60 23.18 -15.54
CA GLU A 80 7.15 22.45 -14.38
C GLU A 80 7.01 23.25 -13.07
N GLN A 81 7.15 24.58 -13.10
CA GLN A 81 6.98 25.42 -11.91
C GLN A 81 5.53 25.49 -11.44
N GLN A 82 4.57 25.42 -12.36
CA GLN A 82 3.14 25.34 -12.02
C GLN A 82 2.78 23.95 -11.49
N GLY A 83 3.40 22.92 -12.05
CA GLY A 83 3.25 21.53 -11.64
C GLY A 83 1.82 21.01 -11.79
N LEU A 84 1.57 19.85 -11.15
CA LEU A 84 0.22 19.29 -11.08
C LEU A 84 -0.73 20.13 -10.22
N GLN A 85 -0.21 21.06 -9.42
CA GLN A 85 -1.02 21.96 -8.58
C GLN A 85 -1.94 22.86 -9.42
N ALA A 86 -1.55 23.14 -10.66
CA ALA A 86 -2.37 23.85 -11.65
C ALA A 86 -3.71 23.15 -11.96
N LEU A 87 -3.81 21.85 -11.67
CA LEU A 87 -5.05 21.08 -11.83
C LEU A 87 -6.08 21.37 -10.74
N VAL A 88 -5.64 21.82 -9.58
CA VAL A 88 -6.50 22.07 -8.40
C VAL A 88 -6.70 23.57 -8.18
N VAL A 89 -5.65 24.36 -8.35
CA VAL A 89 -5.66 25.81 -8.12
C VAL A 89 -5.18 26.52 -9.38
N GLY A 90 -5.94 27.52 -9.82
CA GLY A 90 -5.60 28.33 -10.99
C GLY A 90 -4.22 28.98 -10.84
N PRO A 91 -3.26 28.71 -11.74
CA PRO A 91 -1.96 29.34 -11.69
C PRO A 91 -2.04 30.83 -12.04
N VAL A 92 -1.18 31.63 -11.41
CA VAL A 92 -1.14 33.08 -11.62
C VAL A 92 -0.79 33.38 -13.08
N GLY A 93 -1.55 34.30 -13.70
CA GLY A 93 -1.32 34.73 -15.08
C GLY A 93 -1.97 33.85 -16.14
N VAL A 94 -2.70 32.79 -15.77
CA VAL A 94 -3.44 31.94 -16.71
C VAL A 94 -4.91 32.34 -16.72
N THR A 95 -5.31 33.10 -17.74
CA THR A 95 -6.66 33.69 -17.86
C THR A 95 -7.73 32.73 -18.35
N ARG A 96 -7.36 31.69 -19.12
CA ARG A 96 -8.29 30.70 -19.68
C ARG A 96 -8.51 29.47 -18.78
N TRP A 97 -8.02 29.51 -17.55
CA TRP A 97 -8.19 28.41 -16.60
C TRP A 97 -9.67 28.28 -16.19
N GLN A 98 -10.24 27.09 -16.39
CA GLN A 98 -11.65 26.77 -16.11
C GLN A 98 -11.81 25.68 -15.05
N GLY A 99 -10.73 25.36 -14.33
CA GLY A 99 -10.71 24.32 -13.32
C GLY A 99 -11.54 24.64 -12.06
N PRO A 100 -11.45 23.82 -11.02
CA PRO A 100 -10.49 22.72 -10.85
C PRO A 100 -10.78 21.53 -11.78
N TYR A 101 -9.71 20.94 -12.31
CA TYR A 101 -9.76 19.76 -13.19
C TYR A 101 -9.75 18.44 -12.41
N LEU A 102 -9.53 18.51 -11.09
CA LEU A 102 -9.64 17.37 -10.19
C LEU A 102 -10.76 17.60 -9.17
N ALA A 103 -11.59 16.58 -8.98
CA ALA A 103 -12.67 16.62 -8.00
C ALA A 103 -12.19 16.59 -6.53
N LYS A 104 -10.96 16.11 -6.32
CA LYS A 104 -10.30 16.01 -5.01
C LYS A 104 -8.93 16.68 -5.08
N SER A 105 -8.28 16.81 -3.92
CA SER A 105 -6.86 17.19 -3.85
C SER A 105 -6.00 16.24 -4.68
N LEU A 106 -4.80 16.72 -5.04
CA LEU A 106 -3.79 15.88 -5.68
C LEU A 106 -3.53 14.62 -4.82
N PRO A 107 -3.70 13.43 -5.39
CA PRO A 107 -3.37 12.20 -4.67
C PRO A 107 -1.85 12.01 -4.65
N ASN A 108 -1.37 11.46 -3.54
CA ASN A 108 -0.06 10.84 -3.51
C ASN A 108 -0.10 9.51 -4.27
N ASP A 109 1.07 9.07 -4.70
CA ASP A 109 1.28 7.73 -5.22
C ASP A 109 1.05 6.66 -4.13
N PRO A 110 0.97 5.37 -4.49
CA PRO A 110 0.71 4.29 -3.53
C PRO A 110 1.80 4.05 -2.47
N TRP A 111 2.93 4.76 -2.58
CA TRP A 111 4.02 4.79 -1.60
C TRP A 111 4.06 6.12 -0.83
N ASP A 112 2.95 6.87 -0.86
CA ASP A 112 2.72 8.13 -0.15
C ASP A 112 3.67 9.27 -0.56
N ARG A 113 4.07 9.28 -1.83
CA ARG A 113 4.91 10.34 -2.41
C ARG A 113 4.17 11.14 -3.47
N PRO A 114 4.47 12.43 -3.63
CA PRO A 114 3.88 13.22 -4.70
C PRO A 114 4.36 12.72 -6.07
N TYR A 115 3.48 12.74 -7.05
CA TYR A 115 3.86 12.52 -8.45
C TYR A 115 4.75 13.65 -8.95
N VAL A 116 5.75 13.30 -9.75
CA VAL A 116 6.63 14.26 -10.42
C VAL A 116 6.06 14.57 -11.80
N TRP A 117 5.92 15.86 -12.08
CA TRP A 117 5.52 16.37 -13.39
C TRP A 117 6.75 16.83 -14.17
N LYS A 118 6.80 16.45 -15.45
CA LYS A 118 7.87 16.86 -16.38
C LYS A 118 7.27 17.43 -17.65
N ASN A 119 7.72 18.62 -18.02
CA ASN A 119 7.30 19.32 -19.23
C ASN A 119 8.45 20.25 -19.68
N PRO A 120 9.28 19.83 -20.64
CA PRO A 120 9.10 18.66 -21.51
C PRO A 120 9.38 17.31 -20.81
N GLY A 121 8.75 16.24 -21.29
CA GLY A 121 9.08 14.87 -20.90
C GLY A 121 10.43 14.41 -21.48
N ALA A 122 10.97 13.30 -20.95
CA ALA A 122 12.22 12.71 -21.46
C ALA A 122 12.02 11.99 -22.80
N ASP A 123 10.99 11.15 -22.90
CA ASP A 123 10.66 10.35 -24.08
C ASP A 123 9.35 10.80 -24.76
N HIS A 124 8.54 11.62 -24.07
CA HIS A 124 7.22 12.09 -24.54
C HIS A 124 7.10 13.62 -24.43
N GLU A 125 6.04 14.22 -24.99
CA GLU A 125 5.78 15.68 -24.89
C GLU A 125 5.76 16.10 -23.42
N VAL A 126 5.03 15.34 -22.60
CA VAL A 126 4.96 15.49 -21.15
C VAL A 126 4.95 14.14 -20.45
N GLU A 127 5.38 14.13 -19.19
CA GLU A 127 5.44 12.90 -18.38
C GLU A 127 4.97 13.14 -16.95
N ILE A 128 4.29 12.14 -16.40
CA ILE A 128 4.06 11.97 -14.97
C ILE A 128 4.95 10.82 -14.51
N VAL A 129 5.64 10.98 -13.38
CA VAL A 129 6.57 9.98 -12.85
C VAL A 129 6.25 9.67 -11.39
N SER A 130 6.23 8.38 -11.04
CA SER A 130 6.30 7.90 -9.66
C SER A 130 7.61 7.13 -9.47
N TYR A 131 8.20 7.30 -8.30
CA TYR A 131 9.43 6.62 -7.91
C TYR A 131 9.24 5.13 -7.55
N GLY A 132 8.00 4.63 -7.57
CA GLY A 132 7.71 3.23 -7.33
C GLY A 132 8.11 2.79 -5.91
N PRO A 133 8.31 1.49 -5.64
CA PRO A 133 8.70 1.01 -4.31
C PRO A 133 10.13 1.40 -3.92
N GLY A 134 11.04 1.54 -4.90
CA GLY A 134 12.46 1.85 -4.68
C GLY A 134 12.76 3.30 -4.32
N GLY A 135 11.84 4.22 -4.57
CA GLY A 135 12.06 5.64 -4.27
C GLY A 135 13.04 6.31 -5.23
N ASP A 136 13.77 7.29 -4.73
CA ASP A 136 14.73 8.10 -5.49
C ASP A 136 16.15 7.49 -5.53
N GLY A 137 16.33 6.28 -4.97
CA GLY A 137 17.63 5.58 -4.95
C GLY A 137 17.96 4.86 -6.25
N ASP A 138 19.17 4.29 -6.33
CA ASP A 138 19.68 3.60 -7.53
C ASP A 138 18.87 2.33 -7.92
N THR A 139 18.05 1.82 -7.01
CA THR A 139 17.11 0.71 -7.24
C THR A 139 15.70 1.18 -7.62
N ALA A 140 15.53 2.48 -7.92
CA ALA A 140 14.27 3.07 -8.32
C ALA A 140 13.70 2.38 -9.56
N ARG A 141 12.63 1.61 -9.36
CA ARG A 141 11.79 1.18 -10.46
C ARG A 141 10.80 2.31 -10.77
N LEU A 142 11.25 3.26 -11.59
CA LEU A 142 10.42 4.38 -12.02
C LEU A 142 9.21 3.88 -12.80
N ILE A 143 8.06 4.45 -12.48
CA ILE A 143 6.82 4.29 -13.24
C ILE A 143 6.64 5.60 -13.98
N VAL A 144 6.79 5.56 -15.29
CA VAL A 144 6.66 6.73 -16.18
C VAL A 144 5.38 6.58 -17.00
N TYR A 145 4.58 7.63 -17.04
CA TYR A 145 3.39 7.74 -17.87
C TYR A 145 3.53 8.99 -18.74
N GLY A 146 3.87 8.79 -20.02
CA GLY A 146 4.00 9.85 -21.01
C GLY A 146 2.84 9.87 -22.01
N PHE A 147 2.51 11.06 -22.51
CA PHE A 147 1.42 11.29 -23.46
C PHE A 147 1.61 12.60 -24.24
#